data_AF-A0A0D2NIU9-F1
#
_entry.id   AF-A0A0D2NIU9-F1
#
_cell.length_a   1.000
_cell.length_b   1.000
_cell.length_c   1.000
_cell.angle_alpha   90.00
_cell.angle_beta   90.00
_cell.angle_gamma   90.00
#
_symmetry.space_group_name_H-M   'P 1'
#
loop_
_entity.id
_entity.type
_entity.pdbx_description
1 polymer ?
#
loop_
_entity_poly.entity_id
_entity_poly.type
_entity_poly.pdbx_seq_one_letter_code
_entity_poly.pdbx_strand_id
1 'polypeptide(L)'
;MREPMGIHSNAVAAPPQLLLERLKDYGQEDAFALWDELSPEERHLLLNDIQSLDLSRIDRIIRCSLRSQGLPVAAIEPVPESWVSSVDERTMDHKERWWKMGLKAVSEGKLAVLLLSGGQGTRLGSSDPKGCFNVGLPSGKSLFQLQAERILCVQRLAAQAMNEGSVTIHWYIMTSPFTDDATGKFFESHKYFGLEADQVTFFQQGTIPCISKDGRYVMETPFKVRVADPTFLGYFIDKGVAAAAKVVRK
;
A
#
# COMPACT_ATOMS: atom_id res chain seq x y z
N MET A 1 -29.42 -32.30 54.30
CA MET A 1 -28.92 -30.94 53.99
C MET A 1 -27.85 -31.08 52.91
N ARG A 2 -28.15 -30.67 51.67
CA ARG A 2 -27.15 -30.51 50.61
C ARG A 2 -26.85 -29.02 50.52
N GLU A 3 -25.60 -28.65 50.71
CA GLU A 3 -25.13 -27.29 50.48
C GLU A 3 -25.27 -26.95 48.98
N PRO A 4 -25.66 -25.70 48.62
CA PRO A 4 -25.59 -25.26 47.25
C PRO A 4 -24.14 -24.95 46.89
N MET A 5 -23.64 -25.59 45.82
CA MET A 5 -22.35 -25.24 45.22
C MET A 5 -22.39 -23.79 44.73
N GLY A 6 -21.44 -23.00 45.22
CA GLY A 6 -21.22 -21.63 44.77
C GLY A 6 -20.94 -21.60 43.27
N ILE A 7 -21.75 -20.85 42.55
CA ILE A 7 -21.46 -20.44 41.18
C ILE A 7 -20.31 -19.43 41.30
N HIS A 8 -19.11 -19.82 40.90
CA HIS A 8 -17.98 -18.90 40.75
C HIS A 8 -18.39 -17.80 39.75
N SER A 9 -18.66 -16.60 40.25
CA SER A 9 -18.75 -15.41 39.41
C SER A 9 -17.35 -15.13 38.87
N ASN A 10 -17.07 -15.51 37.63
CA ASN A 10 -15.95 -14.94 36.90
C ASN A 10 -16.25 -13.45 36.71
N ALA A 11 -15.77 -12.62 37.63
CA ALA A 11 -15.87 -11.18 37.51
C ALA A 11 -15.15 -10.78 36.23
N VAL A 12 -15.92 -10.27 35.27
CA VAL A 12 -15.38 -9.73 34.03
C VAL A 12 -14.50 -8.53 34.38
N ALA A 13 -13.21 -8.63 34.12
CA ALA A 13 -12.28 -7.52 34.29
C ALA A 13 -12.69 -6.39 33.34
N ALA A 14 -12.97 -5.21 33.86
CA ALA A 14 -13.33 -4.02 33.08
C ALA A 14 -12.22 -3.64 32.08
N PRO A 15 -12.55 -2.94 30.98
CA PRO A 15 -11.53 -2.44 30.05
C PRO A 15 -10.56 -1.48 30.77
N PRO A 16 -9.28 -1.40 30.34
CA PRO A 16 -8.31 -0.49 30.94
C PRO A 16 -8.80 0.96 30.91
N GLN A 17 -9.09 1.52 32.08
CA GLN A 17 -9.77 2.81 32.24
C GLN A 17 -9.08 3.95 31.45
N LEU A 18 -7.75 4.02 31.51
CA LEU A 18 -6.96 5.03 30.80
C LEU A 18 -7.16 4.96 29.28
N LEU A 19 -7.24 3.76 28.70
CA LEU A 19 -7.42 3.58 27.26
C LEU A 19 -8.86 3.91 26.85
N LEU A 20 -9.84 3.52 27.67
CA LEU A 20 -11.24 3.88 27.46
C LEU A 20 -11.44 5.40 27.48
N GLU A 21 -10.87 6.10 28.46
CA GLU A 21 -10.91 7.57 28.53
C GLU A 21 -10.25 8.21 27.31
N ARG A 22 -9.08 7.70 26.90
CA ARG A 22 -8.40 8.17 25.69
C ARG A 22 -9.25 7.97 24.44
N LEU A 23 -9.99 6.87 24.30
CA LEU A 23 -10.88 6.66 23.15
C LEU A 23 -12.09 7.61 23.18
N LYS A 24 -12.63 7.93 24.36
CA LYS A 24 -13.70 8.92 24.50
C LYS A 24 -13.29 10.31 24.00
N ASP A 25 -12.04 10.71 24.21
CA ASP A 25 -11.50 11.97 23.67
C ASP A 25 -11.60 12.04 22.13
N TYR A 26 -11.63 10.88 21.46
CA TYR A 26 -11.77 10.74 20.01
C TYR A 26 -13.16 10.25 19.56
N GLY A 27 -14.11 10.04 20.48
CA GLY A 27 -15.43 9.48 20.20
C GLY A 27 -15.42 8.04 19.69
N GLN A 28 -14.47 7.23 20.14
CA GLN A 28 -14.22 5.85 19.69
C GLN A 28 -14.43 4.80 20.79
N GLU A 29 -15.12 5.14 21.88
CA GLU A 29 -15.36 4.26 23.01
C GLU A 29 -16.15 2.99 22.67
N ASP A 30 -16.95 3.04 21.60
CA ASP A 30 -17.73 1.90 21.08
C ASP A 30 -16.86 0.73 20.63
N ALA A 31 -15.55 0.93 20.41
CA ALA A 31 -14.63 -0.17 20.16
C ALA A 31 -14.62 -1.20 21.30
N PHE A 32 -15.04 -0.82 22.51
CA PHE A 32 -15.19 -1.71 23.67
C PHE A 32 -16.64 -2.15 23.93
N ALA A 33 -17.59 -1.90 23.02
CA ALA A 33 -19.02 -2.17 23.25
C ALA A 33 -19.33 -3.65 23.60
N LEU A 34 -18.55 -4.59 23.07
CA LEU A 34 -18.73 -6.03 23.30
C LEU A 34 -17.69 -6.63 24.27
N TRP A 35 -17.01 -5.80 25.06
CA TRP A 35 -15.90 -6.23 25.93
C TRP A 35 -16.26 -7.37 26.89
N ASP A 36 -17.47 -7.34 27.43
CA ASP A 36 -17.94 -8.32 28.41
C ASP A 36 -18.14 -9.71 27.80
N GLU A 37 -18.35 -9.77 26.48
CA GLU A 37 -18.51 -11.01 25.71
C GLU A 37 -17.17 -11.63 25.29
N LEU A 38 -16.06 -10.87 25.39
CA LEU A 38 -14.74 -11.33 24.97
C LEU A 38 -14.07 -12.26 25.99
N SER A 39 -13.40 -13.28 25.48
CA SER A 39 -12.44 -14.08 26.24
C SER A 39 -11.21 -13.23 26.67
N PRO A 40 -10.45 -13.66 27.70
CA PRO A 40 -9.22 -12.99 28.10
C PRO A 40 -8.22 -12.79 26.94
N GLU A 41 -8.09 -13.77 26.05
CA GLU A 41 -7.23 -13.72 24.88
C GLU A 41 -7.72 -12.68 23.86
N GLU A 42 -9.01 -12.65 23.55
CA GLU A 42 -9.61 -11.67 22.64
C GLU A 42 -9.50 -10.25 23.19
N ARG A 43 -9.66 -10.06 24.50
CA ARG A 43 -9.40 -8.77 25.17
C ARG A 43 -7.97 -8.31 24.92
N HIS A 44 -6.99 -9.20 25.07
CA HIS A 44 -5.59 -8.85 24.81
C HIS A 44 -5.34 -8.48 23.34
N LEU A 45 -5.96 -9.20 22.39
CA LEU A 45 -5.89 -8.88 20.97
C LEU A 45 -6.48 -7.50 20.66
N LEU A 46 -7.66 -7.18 21.19
CA LEU A 46 -8.29 -5.87 21.00
C LEU A 46 -7.43 -4.73 21.55
N LEU A 47 -6.84 -4.92 22.73
CA LEU A 47 -5.97 -3.92 23.34
C LEU A 47 -4.74 -3.64 22.47
N ASN A 48 -4.07 -4.69 21.99
CA ASN A 48 -2.91 -4.56 21.13
C ASN A 48 -3.28 -3.89 19.79
N ASP A 49 -4.42 -4.26 19.22
CA ASP A 49 -4.93 -3.70 17.97
C ASP A 49 -5.18 -2.19 18.11
N ILE A 50 -5.93 -1.76 19.13
CA ILE A 50 -6.20 -0.34 19.40
C ILE A 50 -4.92 0.42 19.72
N GLN A 51 -4.00 -0.16 20.51
CA GLN A 51 -2.74 0.49 20.88
C GLN A 51 -1.80 0.69 19.69
N SER A 52 -1.92 -0.14 18.65
CA SER A 52 -1.16 0.03 17.41
C SER A 52 -1.61 1.24 16.58
N LEU A 53 -2.80 1.78 16.85
CA LEU A 53 -3.37 2.91 16.11
C LEU A 53 -2.83 4.25 16.62
N ASP A 54 -2.39 5.09 15.69
CA ASP A 54 -2.14 6.50 15.96
C ASP A 54 -3.46 7.28 15.98
N LEU A 55 -4.15 7.22 17.13
CA LEU A 55 -5.47 7.81 17.33
C LEU A 55 -5.51 9.31 16.98
N SER A 56 -4.48 10.06 17.32
CA SER A 56 -4.42 11.50 17.04
C SER A 56 -4.34 11.77 15.54
N ARG A 57 -3.49 11.03 14.81
CA ARG A 57 -3.39 11.14 13.36
C ARG A 57 -4.68 10.71 12.67
N ILE A 58 -5.30 9.63 13.14
CA ILE A 58 -6.54 9.08 12.57
C ILE A 58 -7.70 10.06 12.79
N ASP A 59 -7.90 10.59 13.99
CA ASP A 59 -8.93 11.61 14.27
C ASP A 59 -8.77 12.84 13.37
N ARG A 60 -7.54 13.31 13.17
CA ARG A 60 -7.28 14.41 12.24
C ARG A 60 -7.71 14.07 10.82
N ILE A 61 -7.39 12.87 10.33
CA ILE A 61 -7.81 12.39 8.99
C ILE A 61 -9.34 12.34 8.90
N ILE A 62 -10.01 11.78 9.90
CA ILE A 62 -11.48 11.66 9.95
C ILE A 62 -12.13 13.05 9.89
N ARG A 63 -11.70 13.97 10.77
CA ARG A 63 -12.26 15.34 10.82
C ARG A 63 -12.06 16.10 9.52
N CYS A 64 -10.87 16.01 8.93
CA CYS A 64 -10.59 16.64 7.63
C CYS A 64 -11.45 16.03 6.52
N SER A 65 -11.61 14.70 6.51
CA SER A 65 -12.36 14.00 5.46
C SER A 65 -13.87 14.28 5.54
N LEU A 66 -14.44 14.31 6.74
CA LEU A 66 -15.87 14.59 6.95
C LEU A 66 -16.23 16.06 6.74
N ARG A 67 -15.30 16.99 7.00
CA ARG A 67 -15.49 18.43 6.77
C ARG A 67 -15.21 18.86 5.33
N SER A 68 -14.51 18.03 4.56
CA SER A 68 -14.15 18.33 3.18
C SER A 68 -15.40 18.37 2.29
N GLN A 69 -15.94 19.58 2.08
CA GLN A 69 -16.73 19.86 0.90
C GLN A 69 -15.73 20.02 -0.23
N GLY A 70 -15.66 19.04 -1.15
CA GLY A 70 -14.62 18.96 -2.19
C GLY A 70 -14.37 20.29 -2.93
N LEU A 71 -13.23 20.40 -3.60
CA LEU A 71 -12.87 21.61 -4.33
C LEU A 71 -13.98 21.97 -5.35
N PRO A 72 -14.41 23.25 -5.42
CA PRO A 72 -15.35 23.67 -6.46
C PRO A 72 -14.72 23.41 -7.84
N VAL A 73 -15.44 22.69 -8.71
CA VAL A 73 -14.99 22.29 -10.05
C VAL A 73 -14.46 23.45 -10.88
N ALA A 74 -14.94 24.67 -10.62
CA ALA A 74 -14.51 25.91 -11.28
C ALA A 74 -13.03 26.30 -11.05
N ALA A 75 -12.31 25.65 -10.14
CA ALA A 75 -10.90 25.93 -9.85
C ALA A 75 -9.90 25.03 -10.61
N ILE A 76 -10.39 24.16 -11.50
CA ILE A 76 -9.53 23.22 -12.25
C ILE A 76 -9.20 23.82 -13.63
N GLU A 77 -7.95 24.22 -13.81
CA GLU A 77 -7.41 24.69 -15.09
C GLU A 77 -6.53 23.61 -15.75
N PRO A 78 -6.46 23.56 -17.09
CA PRO A 78 -5.55 22.66 -17.78
C PRO A 78 -4.08 23.05 -17.49
N VAL A 79 -3.20 22.05 -17.47
CA VAL A 79 -1.76 22.30 -17.40
C VAL A 79 -1.29 23.01 -18.68
N PRO A 80 -0.28 23.90 -18.60
CA PRO A 80 0.27 24.56 -19.79
C PRO A 80 0.76 23.53 -20.81
N GLU A 81 0.45 23.72 -22.10
CA GLU A 81 0.85 22.80 -23.17
C GLU A 81 2.37 22.59 -23.23
N SER A 82 3.16 23.62 -22.90
CA SER A 82 4.62 23.53 -22.82
C SER A 82 5.16 22.50 -21.82
N TRP A 83 4.34 22.04 -20.87
CA TRP A 83 4.70 21.02 -19.87
C TRP A 83 4.24 19.61 -20.28
N VAL A 84 3.51 19.49 -21.40
CA VAL A 84 2.89 18.27 -21.86
C VAL A 84 3.61 17.76 -23.10
N SER A 85 3.82 16.44 -23.17
CA SER A 85 4.26 15.78 -24.40
C SER A 85 3.41 14.55 -24.70
N SER A 86 2.62 14.63 -25.77
CA SER A 86 1.81 13.52 -26.29
C SER A 86 2.67 12.52 -27.06
N VAL A 87 2.36 11.22 -26.98
CA VAL A 87 3.14 10.20 -27.72
C VAL A 87 3.00 10.36 -29.24
N ASP A 88 1.81 10.73 -29.71
CA ASP A 88 1.47 10.84 -31.13
C ASP A 88 2.13 12.05 -31.81
N GLU A 89 2.39 13.12 -31.05
CA GLU A 89 2.95 14.38 -31.54
C GLU A 89 4.49 14.41 -31.48
N ARG A 90 5.13 13.36 -30.93
CA ARG A 90 6.59 13.30 -30.81
C ARG A 90 7.25 13.03 -32.16
N THR A 91 8.09 13.98 -32.59
CA THR A 91 9.02 13.81 -33.71
C THR A 91 10.02 12.67 -33.43
N MET A 92 10.62 12.13 -34.50
CA MET A 92 11.66 11.11 -34.37
C MET A 92 12.86 11.61 -33.56
N ASP A 93 13.26 12.87 -33.77
CA ASP A 93 14.35 13.50 -33.01
C ASP A 93 14.06 13.56 -31.51
N HIS A 94 12.83 13.90 -31.11
CA HIS A 94 12.44 13.88 -29.69
C HIS A 94 12.50 12.47 -29.11
N LYS A 95 12.02 11.46 -29.84
CA LYS A 95 12.04 10.06 -29.40
C LYS A 95 13.48 9.58 -29.21
N GLU A 96 14.35 9.81 -30.19
CA GLU A 96 15.75 9.39 -30.13
C GLU A 96 16.50 10.11 -29.01
N ARG A 97 16.31 11.43 -28.88
CA ARG A 97 16.92 12.24 -27.82
C ARG A 97 16.54 11.70 -26.44
N TRP A 98 15.25 11.52 -26.16
CA TRP A 98 14.80 11.05 -24.86
C TRP A 98 15.15 9.59 -24.59
N TRP A 99 15.17 8.75 -25.63
CA TRP A 99 15.65 7.37 -25.52
C TRP A 99 17.11 7.33 -25.06
N LYS A 100 18.00 8.07 -25.73
CA LYS A 100 19.43 8.16 -25.36
C LYS A 100 19.61 8.75 -23.95
N MET A 101 18.87 9.81 -23.62
CA MET A 101 18.90 10.40 -22.27
C MET A 101 18.46 9.40 -21.19
N GLY A 102 17.40 8.64 -21.44
CA GLY A 102 16.89 7.63 -20.52
C GLY A 102 17.89 6.49 -20.30
N LEU A 103 18.44 5.92 -21.38
CA LEU A 103 19.44 4.85 -21.27
C LEU A 103 20.71 5.33 -20.55
N LYS A 104 21.14 6.58 -20.78
CA LYS A 104 22.24 7.19 -20.03
C LYS A 104 21.95 7.30 -18.54
N ALA A 105 20.76 7.77 -18.18
CA ALA A 105 20.38 7.86 -16.76
C ALA A 105 20.33 6.47 -16.09
N VAL A 106 19.90 5.45 -16.84
CA VAL A 106 19.89 4.07 -16.36
C VAL A 106 21.31 3.54 -16.15
N SER A 107 22.22 3.73 -17.11
CA SER A 107 23.61 3.26 -17.00
C SER A 107 24.37 3.94 -15.85
N GLU A 108 24.11 5.23 -15.62
CA GLU A 108 24.66 6.00 -14.51
C GLU A 108 24.04 5.64 -13.14
N GLY A 109 23.16 4.64 -13.05
CA GLY A 109 22.55 4.18 -11.80
C GLY A 109 21.53 5.17 -11.21
N LYS A 110 20.96 6.07 -12.03
CA LYS A 110 20.05 7.14 -11.57
C LYS A 110 18.57 6.75 -11.62
N LEU A 111 18.26 5.50 -11.95
CA LEU A 111 16.89 5.01 -12.05
C LEU A 111 16.61 3.92 -10.99
N ALA A 112 15.51 4.10 -10.28
CA ALA A 112 14.85 3.04 -9.51
C ALA A 112 13.38 2.94 -9.92
N VAL A 113 12.78 1.78 -9.71
CA VAL A 113 11.37 1.51 -9.97
C VAL A 113 10.66 1.30 -8.65
N LEU A 114 9.57 2.03 -8.42
CA LEU A 114 8.66 1.81 -7.31
C LEU A 114 7.37 1.17 -7.83
N LEU A 115 7.10 -0.06 -7.43
CA LEU A 115 5.85 -0.76 -7.71
C LEU A 115 4.91 -0.67 -6.52
N LEU A 116 3.68 -0.22 -6.79
CA LEU A 116 2.59 -0.19 -5.81
C LEU A 116 1.78 -1.49 -5.91
N SER A 117 2.07 -2.44 -5.02
CA SER A 117 1.48 -3.79 -5.00
C SER A 117 0.77 -4.13 -3.68
N GLY A 118 0.23 -3.12 -2.98
CA GLY A 118 -0.57 -3.34 -1.76
C GLY A 118 -1.93 -3.98 -2.01
N GLY A 119 -2.50 -3.81 -3.21
CA GLY A 119 -3.84 -4.29 -3.53
C GLY A 119 -3.95 -5.80 -3.75
N GLN A 120 -4.97 -6.40 -3.13
CA GLN A 120 -5.36 -7.78 -3.38
C GLN A 120 -6.03 -7.97 -4.76
N GLY A 121 -5.90 -9.17 -5.34
CA GLY A 121 -6.47 -9.55 -6.63
C GLY A 121 -7.99 -9.83 -6.64
N THR A 122 -8.74 -9.46 -5.61
CA THR A 122 -10.12 -9.93 -5.37
C THR A 122 -11.09 -9.61 -6.52
N ARG A 123 -10.95 -8.44 -7.17
CA ARG A 123 -11.76 -8.09 -8.36
C ARG A 123 -11.46 -8.93 -9.60
N LEU A 124 -10.32 -9.61 -9.62
CA LEU A 124 -9.93 -10.56 -10.66
C LEU A 124 -10.30 -12.01 -10.29
N GLY A 125 -11.03 -12.22 -9.18
CA GLY A 125 -11.40 -13.55 -8.70
C GLY A 125 -10.26 -14.34 -8.08
N SER A 126 -9.16 -13.68 -7.68
CA SER A 126 -8.03 -14.31 -7.01
C SER A 126 -7.88 -13.79 -5.58
N SER A 127 -7.55 -14.70 -4.65
CA SER A 127 -7.17 -14.39 -3.27
C SER A 127 -5.72 -13.89 -3.16
N ASP A 128 -4.91 -14.07 -4.20
CA ASP A 128 -3.49 -13.77 -4.19
C ASP A 128 -3.23 -12.28 -4.45
N PRO A 129 -2.02 -11.78 -4.11
CA PRO A 129 -1.59 -10.45 -4.55
C PRO A 129 -1.74 -10.29 -6.06
N LYS A 130 -2.22 -9.12 -6.51
CA LYS A 130 -2.53 -8.89 -7.93
C LYS A 130 -1.35 -9.17 -8.85
N GLY A 131 -0.12 -8.92 -8.41
CA GLY A 131 1.09 -9.18 -9.19
C GLY A 131 1.32 -10.65 -9.53
N CYS A 132 0.80 -11.59 -8.73
CA CYS A 132 0.88 -13.02 -8.97
C CYS A 132 -0.07 -13.49 -10.08
N PHE A 133 -1.03 -12.66 -10.47
CA PHE A 133 -2.08 -13.03 -11.41
C PHE A 133 -1.53 -13.33 -12.81
N ASN A 134 -1.94 -14.46 -13.38
CA ASN A 134 -1.69 -14.83 -14.77
C ASN A 134 -2.89 -14.41 -15.63
N VAL A 135 -2.66 -13.51 -16.58
CA VAL A 135 -3.72 -12.98 -17.47
C VAL A 135 -4.04 -13.90 -18.67
N GLY A 136 -3.50 -15.12 -18.70
CA GLY A 136 -3.78 -16.10 -19.75
C GLY A 136 -2.92 -15.94 -21.01
N LEU A 137 -1.74 -15.31 -20.91
CA LEU A 137 -0.80 -15.27 -22.04
C LEU A 137 -0.25 -16.68 -22.33
N PRO A 138 0.11 -17.01 -23.59
CA PRO A 138 0.69 -18.31 -23.93
C PRO A 138 1.93 -18.68 -23.09
N SER A 139 2.67 -17.68 -22.64
CA SER A 139 3.84 -17.87 -21.77
C SER A 139 3.52 -18.28 -20.33
N GLY A 140 2.27 -18.15 -19.88
CA GLY A 140 1.84 -18.42 -18.50
C GLY A 140 2.37 -17.46 -17.43
N LYS A 141 3.07 -16.38 -17.82
CA LYS A 141 3.76 -15.47 -16.90
C LYS A 141 2.80 -14.64 -16.07
N SER A 142 3.17 -14.41 -14.81
CA SER A 142 2.49 -13.49 -13.90
C SER A 142 2.79 -12.02 -14.26
N LEU A 143 2.00 -11.09 -13.73
CA LEU A 143 2.27 -9.66 -13.89
C LEU A 143 3.64 -9.26 -13.30
N PHE A 144 4.06 -9.84 -12.17
CA PHE A 144 5.39 -9.60 -11.60
C PHE A 144 6.50 -10.06 -12.55
N GLN A 145 6.39 -11.25 -13.13
CA GLN A 145 7.40 -11.75 -14.05
C GLN A 145 7.52 -10.87 -15.30
N LEU A 146 6.39 -10.44 -15.88
CA LEU A 146 6.38 -9.54 -17.04
C LEU A 146 7.06 -8.20 -16.74
N GLN A 147 6.94 -7.69 -15.51
CA GLN A 147 7.60 -6.45 -15.08
C GLN A 147 9.09 -6.66 -14.81
N ALA A 148 9.46 -7.75 -14.15
CA ALA A 148 10.86 -8.10 -13.90
C ALA A 148 11.65 -8.27 -15.21
N GLU A 149 11.07 -8.96 -16.19
CA GLU A 149 11.70 -9.15 -17.51
C GLU A 149 11.84 -7.84 -18.29
N ARG A 150 10.94 -6.87 -18.10
CA ARG A 150 11.10 -5.52 -18.66
C ARG A 150 12.28 -4.80 -18.02
N ILE A 151 12.43 -4.90 -16.70
CA ILE A 151 13.58 -4.33 -15.97
C ILE A 151 14.90 -4.92 -16.49
N LEU A 152 14.99 -6.25 -16.58
CA LEU A 152 16.14 -6.95 -17.17
C LEU A 152 16.43 -6.51 -18.60
N CYS A 153 15.40 -6.33 -19.43
CA CYS A 153 15.56 -5.85 -20.80
C CYS A 153 16.15 -4.43 -20.83
N VAL A 154 15.65 -3.52 -20.00
CA VAL A 154 16.16 -2.14 -19.93
C VAL A 154 17.60 -2.10 -19.43
N GLN A 155 17.97 -2.92 -18.43
CA GLN A 155 19.35 -3.07 -17.96
C GLN A 155 20.29 -3.52 -19.09
N ARG A 156 19.88 -4.52 -19.87
CA ARG A 156 20.66 -5.02 -21.02
C ARG A 156 20.84 -3.94 -22.10
N LEU A 157 19.77 -3.22 -22.43
CA LEU A 157 19.81 -2.14 -23.43
C LEU A 157 20.72 -0.98 -22.97
N ALA A 158 20.67 -0.61 -21.69
CA ALA A 158 21.52 0.44 -21.14
C ALA A 158 23.00 0.03 -21.14
N ALA A 159 23.32 -1.20 -20.72
CA ALA A 159 24.68 -1.74 -20.75
C ALA A 159 25.26 -1.73 -22.18
N GLN A 160 24.47 -2.19 -23.17
CA GLN A 160 24.87 -2.20 -24.57
C GLN A 160 25.10 -0.78 -25.14
N ALA A 161 24.24 0.17 -24.79
CA ALA A 161 24.32 1.53 -25.33
C ALA A 161 25.56 2.30 -24.87
N MET A 162 26.08 2.00 -23.67
CA MET A 162 27.23 2.72 -23.09
C MET A 162 28.54 1.93 -23.10
N ASN A 163 28.53 0.69 -23.62
CA ASN A 163 29.67 -0.22 -23.57
C ASN A 163 30.20 -0.39 -22.13
N GLU A 164 29.29 -0.29 -21.17
CA GLU A 164 29.54 -0.45 -19.74
C GLU A 164 29.26 -1.90 -19.32
N GLY A 165 29.73 -2.28 -18.13
CA GLY A 165 29.51 -3.60 -17.55
C GLY A 165 28.06 -3.83 -17.10
N SER A 166 27.86 -4.36 -15.89
CA SER A 166 26.52 -4.60 -15.37
C SER A 166 25.84 -3.28 -14.98
N VAL A 167 24.62 -3.07 -15.49
CA VAL A 167 23.72 -2.00 -15.06
C VAL A 167 22.61 -2.62 -14.21
N THR A 168 22.29 -1.98 -13.07
CA THR A 168 21.29 -2.46 -12.12
C THR A 168 20.21 -1.40 -11.91
N ILE A 169 18.95 -1.81 -11.97
CA ILE A 169 17.81 -0.94 -11.62
C ILE A 169 17.21 -1.48 -10.33
N HIS A 170 17.26 -0.66 -9.27
CA HIS A 170 16.66 -1.06 -8.00
C HIS A 170 15.14 -1.09 -8.09
N TRP A 171 14.52 -2.18 -7.63
CA TRP A 171 13.08 -2.38 -7.65
C TRP A 171 12.52 -2.39 -6.23
N TYR A 172 11.90 -1.28 -5.85
CA TYR A 172 11.13 -1.16 -4.63
C TYR A 172 9.72 -1.67 -4.86
N ILE A 173 9.28 -2.64 -4.05
CA ILE A 173 7.95 -3.23 -4.13
C ILE A 173 7.22 -2.92 -2.83
N MET A 174 6.27 -1.99 -2.94
CA MET A 174 5.38 -1.64 -1.84
C MET A 174 4.26 -2.68 -1.74
N THR A 175 4.16 -3.34 -0.58
CA THR A 175 3.13 -4.33 -0.25
C THR A 175 2.19 -3.77 0.82
N SER A 176 1.13 -4.51 1.15
CA SER A 176 0.30 -4.26 2.34
C SER A 176 0.52 -5.37 3.36
N PRO A 177 0.09 -5.20 4.61
CA PRO A 177 0.10 -6.30 5.59
C PRO A 177 -0.66 -7.55 5.10
N PHE A 178 -1.56 -7.39 4.13
CA PHE A 178 -2.33 -8.48 3.54
C PHE A 178 -1.65 -9.18 2.36
N THR A 179 -0.65 -8.55 1.73
CA THR A 179 0.00 -9.08 0.51
C THR A 179 1.47 -9.37 0.68
N ASP A 180 2.12 -8.88 1.73
CA ASP A 180 3.56 -8.90 1.89
C ASP A 180 4.17 -10.31 1.92
N ASP A 181 3.73 -11.15 2.86
CA ASP A 181 4.24 -12.53 3.01
C ASP A 181 4.05 -13.37 1.73
N ALA A 182 2.85 -13.30 1.14
CA ALA A 182 2.55 -14.00 -0.11
C ALA A 182 3.40 -13.49 -1.28
N THR A 183 3.66 -12.18 -1.34
CA THR A 183 4.49 -11.57 -2.39
C THR A 183 5.96 -11.99 -2.23
N GLY A 184 6.51 -11.93 -1.01
CA GLY A 184 7.89 -12.34 -0.73
C GLY A 184 8.14 -13.80 -1.13
N LYS A 185 7.27 -14.72 -0.66
CA LYS A 185 7.32 -16.15 -1.02
C LYS A 185 7.21 -16.39 -2.52
N PHE A 186 6.38 -15.61 -3.22
CA PHE A 186 6.24 -15.72 -4.66
C PHE A 186 7.53 -15.32 -5.40
N PHE A 187 8.21 -14.26 -4.96
CA PHE A 187 9.49 -13.86 -5.54
C PHE A 187 10.61 -14.85 -5.25
N GLU A 188 10.72 -15.33 -4.02
CA GLU A 188 11.72 -16.33 -3.63
C GLU A 188 11.56 -17.64 -4.41
N SER A 189 10.34 -18.16 -4.51
CA SER A 189 10.05 -19.39 -5.26
C SER A 189 10.39 -19.29 -6.75
N HIS A 190 10.35 -18.07 -7.32
CA HIS A 190 10.69 -17.81 -8.71
C HIS A 190 12.11 -17.24 -8.89
N LYS A 191 12.96 -17.28 -7.86
CA LYS A 191 14.34 -16.78 -7.87
C LYS A 191 14.40 -15.34 -8.41
N TYR A 192 13.51 -14.49 -7.91
CA TYR A 192 13.40 -13.07 -8.27
C TYR A 192 13.26 -12.83 -9.78
N PHE A 193 12.73 -13.81 -10.52
CA PHE A 193 12.54 -13.76 -11.98
C PHE A 193 13.82 -13.45 -12.77
N GLY A 194 14.99 -13.82 -12.22
CA GLY A 194 16.30 -13.58 -12.83
C GLY A 194 16.95 -12.24 -12.47
N LEU A 195 16.33 -11.43 -11.61
CA LEU A 195 16.99 -10.33 -10.93
C LEU A 195 17.82 -10.86 -9.76
N GLU A 196 18.92 -10.20 -9.44
CA GLU A 196 19.64 -10.34 -8.16
C GLU A 196 18.73 -9.96 -6.99
N ALA A 197 18.78 -10.74 -5.91
CA ALA A 197 17.91 -10.54 -4.75
C ALA A 197 18.14 -9.18 -4.04
N ASP A 198 19.36 -8.67 -4.05
CA ASP A 198 19.74 -7.40 -3.43
C ASP A 198 19.20 -6.17 -4.17
N GLN A 199 18.86 -6.30 -5.45
CA GLN A 199 18.25 -5.23 -6.25
C GLN A 199 16.74 -5.12 -6.05
N VAL A 200 16.12 -6.03 -5.28
CA VAL A 200 14.68 -6.02 -4.98
C VAL A 200 14.47 -5.76 -3.50
N THR A 201 13.72 -4.71 -3.17
CA THR A 201 13.39 -4.37 -1.77
C THR A 201 11.89 -4.32 -1.57
N PHE A 202 11.40 -5.19 -0.69
CA PHE A 202 10.02 -5.15 -0.22
C PHE A 202 9.89 -4.18 0.95
N PHE A 203 8.80 -3.42 0.97
CA PHE A 203 8.44 -2.62 2.13
C PHE A 203 6.92 -2.53 2.25
N GLN A 204 6.45 -2.57 3.49
CA GLN A 204 5.01 -2.55 3.78
C GLN A 204 4.52 -1.10 3.91
N GLN A 205 3.39 -0.81 3.29
CA GLN A 205 2.62 0.38 3.61
C GLN A 205 1.83 0.20 4.91
N GLY A 206 1.48 1.30 5.58
CA GLY A 206 0.56 1.27 6.72
C GLY A 206 -0.90 1.07 6.31
N THR A 207 -1.78 0.85 7.29
CA THR A 207 -3.23 0.73 7.12
C THR A 207 -3.97 1.90 7.79
N ILE A 208 -5.25 2.09 7.44
CA ILE A 208 -6.14 3.06 8.09
C ILE A 208 -7.42 2.35 8.53
N PRO A 209 -7.96 2.63 9.73
CA PRO A 209 -9.26 2.13 10.15
C PRO A 209 -10.38 2.52 9.19
N CYS A 210 -11.26 1.57 8.91
CA CYS A 210 -12.53 1.84 8.27
C CYS A 210 -13.43 2.60 9.26
N ILE A 211 -14.08 3.65 8.79
CA ILE A 211 -15.00 4.44 9.60
C ILE A 211 -16.41 4.41 9.04
N SER A 212 -17.38 4.47 9.93
CA SER A 212 -18.78 4.71 9.61
C SER A 212 -19.02 6.16 9.18
N LYS A 213 -20.24 6.47 8.74
CA LYS A 213 -20.62 7.82 8.28
C LYS A 213 -20.56 8.87 9.40
N ASP A 214 -20.75 8.44 10.64
CA ASP A 214 -20.62 9.26 11.85
C ASP A 214 -19.17 9.31 12.39
N GLY A 215 -18.21 8.67 11.71
CA GLY A 215 -16.79 8.76 12.02
C GLY A 215 -16.29 7.77 13.08
N ARG A 216 -17.11 6.78 13.47
CA ARG A 216 -16.71 5.72 14.43
C ARG A 216 -16.00 4.58 13.72
N TYR A 217 -15.13 3.86 14.43
CA TYR A 217 -14.45 2.68 13.90
C TYR A 217 -15.44 1.57 13.56
N VAL A 218 -15.26 0.99 12.38
CA VAL A 218 -15.93 -0.23 11.98
C VAL A 218 -15.11 -1.40 12.51
N MET A 219 -15.75 -2.27 13.28
CA MET A 219 -15.14 -3.49 13.81
C MET A 219 -15.24 -4.62 12.77
N GLU A 220 -14.16 -5.37 12.53
CA GLU A 220 -14.17 -6.60 11.71
C GLU A 220 -14.72 -7.77 12.52
N THR A 221 -14.26 -7.87 13.77
CA THR A 221 -14.76 -8.78 14.81
C THR A 221 -14.92 -7.97 16.11
N PRO A 222 -15.58 -8.51 17.15
CA PRO A 222 -15.69 -7.84 18.45
C PRO A 222 -14.35 -7.42 19.08
N PHE A 223 -13.22 -7.98 18.63
CA PHE A 223 -11.88 -7.74 19.15
C PHE A 223 -10.87 -7.24 18.10
N LYS A 224 -11.34 -6.80 16.93
CA LYS A 224 -10.45 -6.32 15.86
C LYS A 224 -11.07 -5.20 15.05
N VAL A 225 -10.37 -4.08 14.95
CA VAL A 225 -10.74 -2.95 14.11
C VAL A 225 -10.57 -3.34 12.65
N ARG A 226 -11.61 -3.09 11.84
CA ARG A 226 -11.52 -3.27 10.40
C ARG A 226 -10.63 -2.19 9.83
N VAL A 227 -9.57 -2.59 9.16
CA VAL A 227 -8.65 -1.68 8.48
C VAL A 227 -8.68 -1.90 6.97
N ALA A 228 -8.25 -0.89 6.23
CA ALA A 228 -8.05 -0.96 4.79
C ALA A 228 -6.71 -0.37 4.41
N ASP A 229 -6.24 -0.76 3.22
CA ASP A 229 -5.16 -0.07 2.55
C ASP A 229 -5.57 1.39 2.29
N PRO A 230 -4.76 2.38 2.70
CA PRO A 230 -5.00 3.74 2.28
C PRO A 230 -4.96 3.79 0.75
N THR A 231 -5.78 4.65 0.16
CA THR A 231 -5.49 5.08 -1.22
C THR A 231 -4.09 5.67 -1.18
N PHE A 232 -3.18 5.15 -2.01
CA PHE A 232 -1.77 5.54 -2.01
C PHE A 232 -1.65 7.06 -1.83
N LEU A 233 -1.23 7.48 -0.63
CA LEU A 233 -1.31 8.87 -0.17
C LEU A 233 -0.11 9.70 -0.65
N GLY A 234 0.57 9.21 -1.68
CA GLY A 234 1.75 9.83 -2.28
C GLY A 234 3.03 9.44 -1.56
N TYR A 235 4.12 9.57 -2.31
CA TYR A 235 5.47 9.68 -1.78
C TYR A 235 5.69 11.16 -1.44
N PHE A 236 6.37 11.45 -0.33
CA PHE A 236 6.85 12.81 -0.07
C PHE A 236 7.96 13.10 -1.06
N ILE A 237 7.62 13.85 -2.10
CA ILE A 237 8.61 14.52 -2.92
C ILE A 237 8.98 15.79 -2.17
N ASP A 238 10.26 15.97 -1.85
CA ASP A 238 10.73 17.26 -1.33
C ASP A 238 10.25 18.39 -2.25
N LYS A 239 9.78 19.48 -1.64
CA LYS A 239 9.29 20.63 -2.38
C LYS A 239 10.42 21.17 -3.27
N GLY A 240 10.23 21.10 -4.59
CA GLY A 240 11.22 21.56 -5.58
C GLY A 240 11.93 20.46 -6.37
N VAL A 241 11.64 19.17 -6.13
CA VAL A 241 12.16 18.09 -6.98
C VAL A 241 11.35 18.01 -8.27
N ALA A 242 12.05 17.86 -9.40
CA ALA A 242 11.42 17.64 -10.70
C ALA A 242 10.72 16.27 -10.71
N ALA A 243 9.40 16.28 -10.93
CA ALA A 243 8.58 15.08 -11.02
C ALA A 243 7.81 15.08 -12.35
N ALA A 244 7.56 13.89 -12.89
CA ALA A 244 6.74 13.72 -14.09
C ALA A 244 5.75 12.57 -13.86
N ALA A 245 4.52 12.75 -14.32
CA ALA A 245 3.50 11.72 -14.28
C ALA A 245 3.16 11.27 -15.71
N LYS A 246 3.09 9.96 -15.92
CA LYS A 246 2.53 9.40 -17.15
C LYS A 246 1.03 9.21 -16.94
N VAL A 247 0.22 10.00 -17.63
CA VAL A 247 -1.23 9.79 -17.68
C VAL A 247 -1.52 8.73 -18.75
N VAL A 248 -2.26 7.69 -18.38
CA VAL A 248 -2.77 6.67 -19.29
C VAL A 248 -4.29 6.77 -19.26
N ARG A 249 -4.92 6.92 -20.43
CA ARG A 249 -6.39 6.84 -20.50
C ARG A 249 -6.80 5.43 -20.10
N LYS A 250 -7.75 5.32 -19.17
CA LYS A 250 -8.38 4.05 -18.79
C LYS A 250 -9.26 3.54 -19.92
#